data_AF-A0A7M1UT74-F1
#
_entry.id   AF-A0A7M1UT74-F1
#
_cell.length_a   1.000
_cell.length_b   1.000
_cell.length_c   1.000
_cell.angle_alpha   90.00
_cell.angle_beta   90.00
_cell.angle_gamma   90.00
#
_symmetry.space_group_name_H-M   'P 1'
#
loop_
_entity.id
_entity.type
_entity.pdbx_description
1 polymer ?
#
loop_
_entity_poly.entity_id
_entity_poly.type
_entity_poly.pdbx_seq_one_letter_code
_entity_poly.pdbx_strand_id
1 'polypeptide(L)'
;MWAFKECLGIVTHGVRNDIHSLQKLLDVSEVTIVDRVRGDLSRILDKVSTANPEDHYFVEIFNEKLKTRCMLVSEGKKLLRIACGGLESNTSFNPEEFCRSIGDSEITLIKVVPPLFQWGNEMIYGFEPLDAQHERILRKWNELIEELIKGVGREIMIVENLINDVLEHLKFEEDLMRKYKYPRAKQHFKDHEDFRNLLKHILERAKEIGVLDALKENIGFVYAYLAHLNSVDRELAYFLRKNVF
;
A
#
# COMPACT_ATOMS: atom_id res chain seq x y z
N MET A 1 28.07 -10.41 21.10
CA MET A 1 28.95 -10.67 19.93
C MET A 1 28.21 -11.33 18.77
N TRP A 2 27.30 -12.28 19.01
CA TRP A 2 26.43 -12.88 17.97
C TRP A 2 25.36 -11.90 17.45
N ALA A 3 24.55 -11.32 18.34
CA ALA A 3 23.54 -10.30 17.98
C ALA A 3 24.09 -9.09 17.21
N PHE A 4 25.33 -8.68 17.49
CA PHE A 4 26.01 -7.61 16.75
C PHE A 4 26.27 -8.00 15.28
N LYS A 5 26.82 -9.20 15.03
CA LYS A 5 27.14 -9.65 13.67
C LYS A 5 25.88 -9.90 12.85
N GLU A 6 24.86 -10.48 13.47
CA GLU A 6 23.56 -10.72 12.84
C GLU A 6 22.87 -9.41 12.48
N CYS A 7 22.75 -8.48 13.44
CA CYS A 7 22.26 -7.14 13.19
C CYS A 7 23.04 -6.47 12.05
N LEU A 8 24.38 -6.50 12.11
CA LEU A 8 25.22 -5.83 11.12
C LEU A 8 25.02 -6.45 9.74
N GLY A 9 24.90 -7.78 9.63
CA GLY A 9 24.61 -8.47 8.37
C GLY A 9 23.30 -7.99 7.73
N ILE A 10 22.27 -7.75 8.54
CA ILE A 10 20.99 -7.19 8.13
C ILE A 10 21.17 -5.73 7.70
N VAL A 11 21.58 -4.84 8.60
CA VAL A 11 21.53 -3.38 8.36
C VAL A 11 22.69 -2.81 7.54
N THR A 12 23.60 -3.63 7.02
CA THR A 12 24.62 -3.19 6.06
C THR A 12 24.28 -3.50 4.61
N HIS A 13 23.29 -4.36 4.38
CA HIS A 13 22.89 -4.76 3.02
C HIS A 13 21.55 -4.11 2.64
N GLY A 14 21.57 -3.25 1.63
CA GLY A 14 20.33 -2.72 1.03
C GLY A 14 19.54 -1.76 1.92
N VAL A 15 20.18 -1.16 2.94
CA VAL A 15 19.54 -0.13 3.77
C VAL A 15 19.28 1.13 2.97
N ARG A 16 18.04 1.60 3.07
CA ARG A 16 17.58 2.83 2.42
C ARG A 16 17.27 3.89 3.47
N ASN A 17 17.55 5.14 3.12
CA ASN A 17 17.25 6.30 3.95
C ASN A 17 15.85 6.84 3.68
N ASP A 18 14.85 5.98 3.82
CA ASP A 18 13.46 6.26 3.45
C ASP A 18 12.45 5.70 4.48
N ILE A 19 12.89 5.58 5.75
CA ILE A 19 12.10 5.04 6.87
C ILE A 19 10.71 5.67 7.00
N HIS A 20 10.60 6.98 6.68
CA HIS A 20 9.35 7.71 6.71
C HIS A 20 8.29 7.16 5.74
N SER A 21 8.70 6.59 4.61
CA SER A 21 7.75 5.97 3.67
C SER A 21 7.10 4.72 4.27
N LEU A 22 7.84 3.88 4.99
CA LEU A 22 7.29 2.69 5.63
C LEU A 22 6.38 3.04 6.82
N GLN A 23 6.71 4.09 7.58
CA GLN A 23 5.81 4.61 8.62
C GLN A 23 4.46 5.02 8.03
N LYS A 24 4.47 5.74 6.89
CA LYS A 24 3.23 6.16 6.21
C LYS A 24 2.44 4.96 5.67
N LEU A 25 3.13 3.90 5.24
CA LEU A 25 2.49 2.67 4.82
C LEU A 25 1.75 1.98 5.98
N LEU A 26 2.34 1.98 7.19
CA LEU A 26 1.67 1.49 8.39
C LEU A 26 0.41 2.31 8.72
N ASP A 27 0.42 3.63 8.48
CA ASP A 27 -0.73 4.51 8.74
C ASP A 27 -1.94 4.22 7.84
N VAL A 28 -1.73 3.58 6.69
CA VAL A 28 -2.78 3.21 5.72
C VAL A 28 -3.05 1.71 5.68
N SER A 29 -2.48 0.95 6.62
CA SER A 29 -2.62 -0.52 6.71
C SER A 29 -3.29 -0.91 8.02
N GLU A 30 -3.91 -2.10 8.08
CA GLU A 30 -4.29 -2.67 9.37
C GLU A 30 -3.05 -3.27 10.03
N VAL A 31 -2.86 -2.99 11.32
CA VAL A 31 -1.65 -3.37 12.05
C VAL A 31 -2.00 -4.10 13.35
N THR A 32 -1.26 -5.15 13.65
CA THR A 32 -1.35 -5.89 14.92
C THR A 32 0.03 -6.10 15.49
N ILE A 33 0.26 -5.66 16.73
CA ILE A 33 1.51 -5.94 17.45
C ILE A 33 1.52 -7.41 17.87
N VAL A 34 2.47 -8.18 17.36
CA VAL A 34 2.61 -9.62 17.62
C VAL A 34 3.52 -9.88 18.82
N ASP A 35 4.60 -9.11 18.94
CA ASP A 35 5.54 -9.22 20.06
C ASP A 35 6.29 -7.90 20.27
N ARG A 36 6.78 -7.69 21.48
CA ARG A 36 7.68 -6.59 21.82
C ARG A 36 8.74 -7.08 22.79
N VAL A 37 9.99 -6.82 22.46
CA VAL A 37 11.15 -7.22 23.25
C VAL A 37 12.14 -6.06 23.35
N ARG A 38 13.07 -6.15 24.30
CA ARG A 38 14.21 -5.25 24.40
C ARG A 38 15.48 -6.02 24.12
N GLY A 39 16.26 -5.59 23.14
CA GLY A 39 17.56 -6.17 22.80
C GLY A 39 17.59 -7.54 22.12
N ASP A 40 16.52 -8.33 22.22
CA ASP A 40 16.46 -9.71 21.73
C ASP A 40 15.96 -9.79 20.27
N LEU A 41 16.78 -9.31 19.34
CA LEU A 41 16.45 -9.34 17.90
C LEU A 41 16.23 -10.78 17.40
N SER A 42 17.01 -11.73 17.91
CA SER A 42 16.91 -13.15 17.54
C SER A 42 15.54 -13.74 17.78
N ARG A 43 14.94 -13.50 18.96
CA ARG A 43 13.58 -13.96 19.26
C ARG A 43 12.56 -13.46 18.23
N ILE A 44 12.71 -12.23 17.76
CA ILE A 44 11.80 -11.64 16.78
C ILE A 44 12.03 -12.26 15.39
N LEU A 45 13.28 -12.44 14.98
CA LEU A 45 13.61 -13.07 13.70
C LEU A 45 13.16 -14.54 13.65
N ASP A 46 13.29 -15.29 14.74
CA ASP A 46 12.81 -16.67 14.86
C ASP A 46 11.28 -16.74 14.64
N LYS A 47 10.54 -15.79 15.20
CA LYS A 47 9.09 -15.68 14.97
C LYS A 47 8.75 -15.38 13.51
N VAL A 48 9.47 -14.46 12.87
CA VAL A 48 9.28 -14.16 11.44
C VAL A 48 9.61 -15.36 10.56
N SER A 49 10.63 -16.14 10.93
CA SER A 49 11.06 -17.32 10.15
C SER A 49 10.02 -18.44 10.08
N THR A 50 9.13 -18.50 11.07
CA THR A 50 8.03 -19.47 11.20
C THR A 50 6.66 -18.88 10.88
N ALA A 51 6.63 -17.63 10.43
CA ALA A 51 5.39 -16.92 10.16
C ALA A 51 4.73 -17.40 8.86
N ASN A 52 3.42 -17.12 8.74
CA ASN A 52 2.64 -17.44 7.54
C ASN A 52 3.27 -16.79 6.29
N PRO A 53 3.53 -17.54 5.21
CA PRO A 53 4.16 -17.02 3.99
C PRO A 53 3.40 -15.88 3.31
N GLU A 54 2.08 -15.81 3.46
CA GLU A 54 1.23 -14.80 2.82
C GLU A 54 1.09 -13.51 3.65
N ASP A 55 1.53 -13.53 4.90
CA ASP A 55 1.42 -12.38 5.81
C ASP A 55 2.63 -11.44 5.66
N HIS A 56 2.38 -10.14 5.75
CA HIS A 56 3.43 -9.14 5.81
C HIS A 56 3.81 -8.83 7.26
N TYR A 57 5.11 -8.80 7.54
CA TYR A 57 5.65 -8.49 8.86
C TYR A 57 6.66 -7.36 8.81
N PHE A 58 6.48 -6.41 9.72
CA PHE A 58 7.34 -5.26 9.91
C PHE A 58 8.01 -5.40 11.28
N VAL A 59 9.34 -5.45 11.31
CA VAL A 59 10.11 -5.40 12.55
C VAL A 59 10.62 -3.99 12.73
N GLU A 60 10.03 -3.26 13.66
CA GLU A 60 10.50 -1.94 14.05
C GLU A 60 11.54 -2.06 15.16
N ILE A 61 12.73 -1.52 14.92
CA ILE A 61 13.81 -1.43 15.90
C ILE A 61 14.05 0.05 16.19
N PHE A 62 13.75 0.47 17.40
CA PHE A 62 13.94 1.84 17.85
C PHE A 62 15.05 1.92 18.89
N ASN A 63 16.03 2.81 18.65
CA ASN A 63 17.07 3.10 19.61
C ASN A 63 16.93 4.54 20.12
N GLU A 64 16.52 4.69 21.37
CA GLU A 64 16.28 5.99 21.98
C GLU A 64 17.54 6.84 22.11
N LYS A 65 18.67 6.22 22.48
CA LYS A 65 19.95 6.91 22.72
C LYS A 65 20.50 7.49 21.42
N LEU A 66 20.44 6.71 20.35
CA LEU A 66 20.92 7.14 19.04
C LEU A 66 19.90 7.98 18.27
N LYS A 67 18.65 8.06 18.75
CA LYS A 67 17.53 8.68 18.03
C LYS A 67 17.39 8.13 16.60
N THR A 68 17.58 6.82 16.46
CA THR A 68 17.50 6.11 15.17
C THR A 68 16.41 5.06 15.19
N ARG A 69 15.89 4.77 13.99
CA ARG A 69 14.91 3.71 13.76
C ARG A 69 15.35 2.89 12.55
N CYS A 70 15.20 1.58 12.66
CA CYS A 70 15.23 0.66 11.53
C CYS A 70 13.89 -0.04 11.41
N MET A 71 13.51 -0.37 10.18
CA MET A 71 12.34 -1.17 9.87
C MET A 71 12.73 -2.23 8.86
N LEU A 72 12.52 -3.49 9.24
CA LEU A 72 12.72 -4.64 8.37
C LEU A 72 11.33 -5.06 7.89
N VAL A 73 11.16 -5.18 6.59
CA VAL A 73 9.89 -5.54 5.95
C VAL A 73 10.04 -6.90 5.33
N SER A 74 9.11 -7.80 5.61
CA SER A 74 9.13 -9.18 5.14
C SER A 74 7.74 -9.67 4.72
N GLU A 75 7.74 -10.61 3.80
CA GLU A 75 6.60 -11.43 3.39
C GLU A 75 6.92 -12.87 3.80
N GLY A 76 6.23 -13.34 4.85
CA GLY A 76 6.66 -14.50 5.61
C GLY A 76 8.14 -14.42 6.00
N LYS A 77 8.92 -15.43 5.63
CA LYS A 77 10.38 -15.50 5.90
C LYS A 77 11.24 -14.67 4.93
N LYS A 78 10.66 -14.12 3.86
CA LYS A 78 11.41 -13.42 2.83
C LYS A 78 11.56 -11.95 3.22
N LEU A 79 12.78 -11.52 3.50
CA LEU A 79 13.11 -10.12 3.70
C LEU A 79 12.97 -9.36 2.37
N LEU A 80 12.09 -8.36 2.33
CA LEU A 80 11.81 -7.54 1.16
C LEU A 80 12.63 -6.25 1.17
N ARG A 81 12.73 -5.60 2.33
CA ARG A 81 13.33 -4.27 2.45
C ARG A 81 13.83 -4.01 3.86
N ILE A 82 14.90 -3.22 3.95
CA ILE A 82 15.34 -2.62 5.20
C ILE A 82 15.46 -1.11 4.99
N ALA A 83 14.81 -0.34 5.85
CA ALA A 83 15.00 1.10 5.90
C ALA A 83 15.53 1.47 7.28
N CYS A 84 16.51 2.35 7.35
CA CYS A 84 17.02 2.88 8.60
C CYS A 84 17.29 4.38 8.45
N GLY A 85 17.02 5.14 9.50
CA GLY A 85 17.21 6.58 9.48
C GLY A 85 17.26 7.17 10.89
N GLY A 86 17.81 8.38 10.98
CA GLY A 86 17.66 9.23 12.14
C GLY A 86 16.23 9.78 12.24
N LEU A 87 15.77 10.05 13.46
CA LEU A 87 14.48 10.72 13.68
C LEU A 87 14.54 12.22 13.40
N GLU A 88 15.73 12.81 13.37
CA GLU A 88 15.97 14.22 13.12
C GLU A 88 16.84 14.39 11.87
N SER A 89 16.68 15.52 11.18
CA SER A 89 17.38 15.82 9.91
C SER A 89 18.91 15.77 10.01
N ASN A 90 19.45 15.94 11.21
CA ASN A 90 20.90 16.00 11.48
C ASN A 90 21.46 14.68 12.01
N THR A 91 20.61 13.66 12.23
CA THR A 91 21.03 12.36 12.76
C THR A 91 21.37 11.44 11.60
N SER A 92 22.66 11.23 11.35
CA SER A 92 23.13 10.23 10.39
C SER A 92 22.98 8.82 10.95
N PHE A 93 22.55 7.87 10.12
CA PHE A 93 22.48 6.46 10.51
C PHE A 93 23.87 5.83 10.41
N ASN A 94 24.39 5.31 11.52
CA ASN A 94 25.63 4.52 11.57
C ASN A 94 25.29 3.04 11.89
N PRO A 95 25.42 2.12 10.91
CA PRO A 95 25.09 0.71 11.09
C PRO A 95 25.86 0.02 12.23
N GLU A 96 27.15 0.30 12.37
CA GLU A 96 27.96 -0.33 13.42
C GLU A 96 27.57 0.14 14.81
N GLU A 97 27.39 1.46 14.98
CA GLU A 97 26.99 2.03 16.25
C GLU A 97 25.61 1.51 16.66
N PHE A 98 24.66 1.51 15.71
CA PHE A 98 23.32 0.97 15.91
C PHE A 98 23.33 -0.50 16.35
N CYS A 99 24.12 -1.34 15.68
CA CYS A 99 24.18 -2.75 16.04
C CYS A 99 24.95 -3.00 17.34
N ARG A 100 25.91 -2.14 17.72
CA ARG A 100 26.53 -2.21 19.05
C ARG A 100 25.53 -1.88 20.16
N SER A 101 24.57 -0.99 19.90
CA SER A 101 23.53 -0.61 20.85
C SER A 101 22.23 -1.43 20.72
N ILE A 102 22.21 -2.48 19.90
CA ILE A 102 20.98 -3.26 19.65
C ILE A 102 20.36 -3.81 20.93
N GLY A 103 21.18 -4.18 21.93
CA GLY A 103 20.76 -4.68 23.23
C GLY A 103 19.90 -3.70 24.04
N ASP A 104 20.02 -2.41 23.76
CA ASP A 104 19.24 -1.34 24.42
C ASP A 104 18.00 -0.94 23.63
N SER A 105 17.86 -1.43 22.38
CA SER A 105 16.78 -1.05 21.48
C SER A 105 15.46 -1.73 21.84
N GLU A 106 14.37 -1.00 21.63
CA GLU A 106 13.02 -1.56 21.62
C GLU A 106 12.77 -2.19 20.26
N ILE A 107 12.31 -3.44 20.25
CA ILE A 107 12.06 -4.20 19.03
C ILE A 107 10.60 -4.65 19.06
N THR A 108 9.82 -4.20 18.07
CA THR A 108 8.40 -4.54 17.93
C THR A 108 8.19 -5.32 16.64
N LEU A 109 7.58 -6.50 16.76
CA LEU A 109 7.10 -7.26 15.61
C LEU A 109 5.64 -6.87 15.34
N ILE A 110 5.38 -6.41 14.13
CA ILE A 110 4.08 -5.93 13.69
C ILE A 110 3.64 -6.83 12.53
N LYS A 111 2.50 -7.49 12.66
CA LYS A 111 1.80 -8.05 11.51
C LYS A 111 1.06 -6.91 10.82
N VAL A 112 1.27 -6.80 9.51
CA VAL A 112 0.68 -5.76 8.67
C VAL A 112 -0.23 -6.44 7.66
N VAL A 113 -1.47 -5.98 7.56
CA VAL A 113 -2.35 -6.30 6.45
C VAL A 113 -2.36 -5.07 5.55
N PRO A 114 -1.54 -5.06 4.49
CA PRO A 114 -1.51 -3.95 3.56
C PRO A 114 -2.87 -3.81 2.86
N PRO A 115 -3.19 -2.62 2.31
CA PRO A 115 -4.47 -2.34 1.65
C PRO A 115 -4.59 -3.03 0.28
N LEU A 116 -4.34 -4.34 0.20
CA LEU A 116 -4.49 -5.15 -1.00
C LEU A 116 -5.93 -5.63 -1.15
N PHE A 117 -6.40 -5.77 -2.39
CA PHE A 117 -7.71 -6.31 -2.71
C PHE A 117 -7.58 -7.69 -3.35
N GLN A 118 -8.42 -8.63 -2.93
CA GLN A 118 -8.61 -9.88 -3.65
C GLN A 118 -9.88 -9.79 -4.48
N TRP A 119 -9.80 -10.08 -5.78
CA TRP A 119 -10.99 -10.22 -6.61
C TRP A 119 -11.80 -11.42 -6.13
N GLY A 120 -13.05 -11.19 -5.74
CA GLY A 120 -13.93 -12.19 -5.15
C GLY A 120 -15.31 -12.22 -5.80
N ASN A 121 -16.12 -13.23 -5.42
CA ASN A 121 -17.47 -13.43 -5.95
C ASN A 121 -18.39 -12.22 -5.70
N GLU A 122 -18.18 -11.51 -4.60
CA GLU A 122 -18.88 -10.30 -4.24
C GLU A 122 -18.59 -9.12 -5.18
N MET A 123 -17.48 -9.15 -5.92
CA MET A 123 -17.09 -8.13 -6.89
C MET A 123 -17.58 -8.43 -8.31
N ILE A 124 -18.20 -9.60 -8.53
CA ILE A 124 -18.79 -9.97 -9.83
C ILE A 124 -20.16 -9.29 -9.97
N TYR A 125 -20.30 -8.43 -10.98
CA TYR A 125 -21.56 -7.80 -11.33
C TYR A 125 -22.33 -8.59 -12.39
N GLY A 126 -21.65 -9.55 -13.04
CA GLY A 126 -22.22 -10.50 -13.99
C GLY A 126 -22.32 -9.95 -15.41
N PHE A 127 -21.66 -8.83 -15.68
CA PHE A 127 -21.46 -8.27 -17.01
C PHE A 127 -19.96 -8.28 -17.28
N GLU A 128 -19.51 -9.32 -17.99
CA GLU A 128 -18.10 -9.66 -18.14
C GLU A 128 -17.20 -8.48 -18.55
N PRO A 129 -17.60 -7.58 -19.48
CA PRO A 129 -16.73 -6.47 -19.85
C PRO A 129 -16.48 -5.46 -18.73
N LEU A 130 -17.39 -5.33 -17.75
CA LEU A 130 -17.16 -4.49 -16.56
C LEU A 130 -16.35 -5.25 -15.53
N ASP A 131 -16.73 -6.49 -15.24
CA ASP A 131 -16.02 -7.36 -14.29
C ASP A 131 -14.50 -7.43 -14.63
N ALA A 132 -14.16 -7.62 -15.90
CA ALA A 132 -12.77 -7.66 -16.37
C ALA A 132 -12.01 -6.31 -16.21
N GLN A 133 -12.70 -5.17 -16.31
CA GLN A 133 -12.08 -3.86 -16.11
C GLN A 133 -11.86 -3.55 -14.63
N HIS A 134 -12.85 -3.85 -13.77
CA HIS A 134 -12.69 -3.71 -12.31
C HIS A 134 -11.59 -4.63 -11.77
N GLU A 135 -11.52 -5.88 -12.21
CA GLU A 135 -10.42 -6.79 -11.84
C GLU A 135 -9.05 -6.24 -12.26
N ARG A 136 -8.94 -5.67 -13.47
CA ARG A 136 -7.70 -5.05 -13.97
C ARG A 136 -7.27 -3.86 -13.11
N ILE A 137 -8.20 -3.00 -12.74
CA ILE A 137 -7.94 -1.83 -11.88
C ILE A 137 -7.45 -2.28 -10.50
N LEU A 138 -8.11 -3.27 -9.88
CA LEU A 138 -7.72 -3.79 -8.57
C LEU A 138 -6.35 -4.48 -8.61
N ARG A 139 -6.04 -5.21 -9.67
CA ARG A 139 -4.69 -5.76 -9.87
C ARG A 139 -3.61 -4.69 -9.93
N LYS A 140 -3.86 -3.58 -10.66
CA LYS A 140 -2.91 -2.45 -10.71
C LYS A 140 -2.78 -1.72 -9.38
N TRP A 141 -3.87 -1.61 -8.63
CA TRP A 141 -3.80 -1.12 -7.26
C TRP A 141 -2.90 -2.00 -6.39
N ASN A 142 -3.05 -3.33 -6.45
CA ASN A 142 -2.18 -4.24 -5.71
C ASN A 142 -0.71 -4.10 -6.14
N GLU A 143 -0.45 -3.96 -7.44
CA GLU A 143 0.90 -3.69 -7.96
C GLU A 143 1.50 -2.42 -7.36
N LEU A 144 0.69 -1.36 -7.21
CA LEU A 144 1.11 -0.11 -6.56
C LEU A 144 1.49 -0.36 -5.09
N ILE A 145 0.64 -1.02 -4.32
CA ILE A 145 0.89 -1.28 -2.89
C ILE A 145 2.13 -2.15 -2.71
N GLU A 146 2.32 -3.18 -3.54
CA GLU A 146 3.54 -3.99 -3.54
C GLU A 146 4.80 -3.18 -3.87
N GLU A 147 4.72 -2.27 -4.84
CA GLU A 147 5.84 -1.40 -5.19
C GLU A 147 6.21 -0.48 -4.01
N LEU A 148 5.21 0.04 -3.28
CA LEU A 148 5.42 0.85 -2.08
C LEU A 148 6.04 0.05 -0.92
N ILE A 149 5.64 -1.20 -0.75
CA ILE A 149 6.26 -2.13 0.22
C ILE A 149 7.73 -2.35 -0.13
N LYS A 150 8.02 -2.68 -1.40
CA LYS A 150 9.38 -2.97 -1.90
C LYS A 150 10.25 -1.71 -2.04
N GLY A 151 9.62 -0.54 -2.17
CA GLY A 151 10.23 0.79 -2.30
C GLY A 151 10.97 1.04 -3.62
N VAL A 152 10.70 0.29 -4.69
CA VAL A 152 11.59 0.19 -5.88
C VAL A 152 11.59 1.43 -6.80
N GLY A 153 10.79 2.46 -6.51
CA GLY A 153 10.86 3.76 -7.16
C GLY A 153 10.03 3.89 -8.43
N ARG A 154 9.16 2.91 -8.74
CA ARG A 154 8.27 2.94 -9.92
C ARG A 154 6.84 3.35 -9.59
N GLU A 155 6.56 3.71 -8.35
CA GLU A 155 5.22 3.98 -7.84
C GLU A 155 4.51 5.07 -8.66
N ILE A 156 5.20 6.14 -9.08
CA ILE A 156 4.56 7.22 -9.83
C ILE A 156 4.08 6.76 -11.21
N MET A 157 4.86 5.92 -11.90
CA MET A 157 4.50 5.35 -13.19
C MET A 157 3.29 4.39 -13.04
N ILE A 158 3.25 3.62 -11.96
CA ILE A 158 2.12 2.73 -11.67
C ILE A 158 0.86 3.56 -11.37
N VAL A 159 0.97 4.66 -10.61
CA VAL A 159 -0.16 5.58 -10.36
C VAL A 159 -0.69 6.16 -11.67
N GLU A 160 0.18 6.65 -12.56
CA GLU A 160 -0.25 7.16 -13.87
C GLU A 160 -0.96 6.10 -14.71
N ASN A 161 -0.43 4.88 -14.74
CA ASN A 161 -1.04 3.75 -15.46
C ASN A 161 -2.35 3.26 -14.84
N LEU A 162 -2.50 3.34 -13.52
CA LEU A 162 -3.73 3.03 -12.80
C LEU A 162 -4.80 4.08 -13.11
N ILE A 163 -4.45 5.37 -13.04
CA ILE A 163 -5.36 6.46 -13.38
C ILE A 163 -5.86 6.32 -14.82
N ASN A 164 -4.97 6.03 -15.78
CA ASN A 164 -5.38 5.82 -17.17
C ASN A 164 -6.40 4.69 -17.32
N ASP A 165 -6.18 3.55 -16.65
CA ASP A 165 -7.13 2.43 -16.67
C ASP A 165 -8.49 2.80 -16.10
N VAL A 166 -8.50 3.57 -15.01
CA VAL A 166 -9.74 4.08 -14.42
C VAL A 166 -10.44 5.02 -15.41
N LEU A 167 -9.73 5.98 -16.02
CA LEU A 167 -10.32 6.91 -16.98
C LEU A 167 -10.92 6.20 -18.20
N GLU A 168 -10.25 5.16 -18.71
CA GLU A 168 -10.77 4.31 -19.77
C GLU A 168 -12.02 3.57 -19.35
N HIS A 169 -12.04 3.02 -18.13
CA HIS A 169 -13.19 2.34 -17.56
C HIS A 169 -14.41 3.27 -17.40
N LEU A 170 -14.23 4.45 -16.81
CA LEU A 170 -15.30 5.43 -16.67
C LEU A 170 -15.87 5.82 -18.05
N LYS A 171 -15.00 6.00 -19.05
CA LYS A 171 -15.43 6.32 -20.42
C LYS A 171 -16.25 5.18 -21.04
N PHE A 172 -15.79 3.94 -20.88
CA PHE A 172 -16.49 2.76 -21.38
C PHE A 172 -17.91 2.66 -20.82
N GLU A 173 -18.06 2.85 -19.51
CA GLU A 173 -19.39 2.88 -18.87
C GLU A 173 -20.26 4.01 -19.37
N GLU A 174 -19.70 5.21 -19.51
CA GLU A 174 -20.44 6.37 -20.04
C GLU A 174 -20.94 6.13 -21.46
N ASP A 175 -20.14 5.49 -22.31
CA ASP A 175 -20.54 5.16 -23.67
C ASP A 175 -21.68 4.13 -23.68
N LEU A 176 -21.64 3.13 -22.79
CA LEU A 176 -22.75 2.19 -22.59
C LEU A 176 -24.01 2.90 -22.06
N MET A 177 -23.86 3.77 -21.06
CA MET A 177 -24.96 4.55 -20.49
C MET A 177 -25.64 5.42 -21.56
N ARG A 178 -24.87 6.08 -22.43
CA ARG A 178 -25.40 6.87 -23.56
C ARG A 178 -26.09 5.98 -24.58
N LYS A 179 -25.43 4.89 -25.01
CA LYS A 179 -25.93 3.98 -26.05
C LYS A 179 -27.25 3.32 -25.67
N TYR A 180 -27.35 2.84 -24.44
CA TYR A 180 -28.53 2.13 -23.95
C TYR A 180 -29.50 3.02 -23.16
N LYS A 181 -29.28 4.34 -23.14
CA LYS A 181 -30.15 5.33 -22.47
C LYS A 181 -30.40 4.99 -21.00
N TYR A 182 -29.33 4.73 -20.26
CA TYR A 182 -29.41 4.39 -18.84
C TYR A 182 -30.12 5.50 -18.04
N PRO A 183 -31.23 5.22 -17.32
CA PRO A 183 -32.06 6.25 -16.69
C PRO A 183 -31.33 7.12 -15.66
N ARG A 184 -30.30 6.60 -15.00
CA ARG A 184 -29.52 7.30 -13.96
C ARG A 184 -28.21 7.90 -14.47
N ALA A 185 -27.99 7.91 -15.79
CA ALA A 185 -26.74 8.37 -16.41
C ALA A 185 -26.31 9.77 -15.96
N LYS A 186 -27.25 10.71 -15.77
CA LYS A 186 -26.92 12.09 -15.37
C LYS A 186 -26.17 12.16 -14.04
N GLN A 187 -26.64 11.43 -13.02
CA GLN A 187 -25.97 11.41 -11.72
C GLN A 187 -24.66 10.65 -11.82
N HIS A 188 -24.65 9.51 -12.52
CA HIS A 188 -23.45 8.70 -12.68
C HIS A 188 -22.31 9.46 -13.39
N PHE A 189 -22.61 10.27 -14.40
CA PHE A 189 -21.61 11.13 -15.07
C PHE A 189 -21.05 12.20 -14.14
N LYS A 190 -21.87 12.74 -13.22
CA LYS A 190 -21.39 13.70 -12.24
C LYS A 190 -20.43 13.03 -11.27
N ASP A 191 -20.77 11.83 -10.80
CA ASP A 191 -19.89 11.04 -9.96
C ASP A 191 -18.57 10.78 -10.71
N HIS A 192 -18.60 10.28 -11.94
CA HIS A 192 -17.38 10.08 -12.73
C HIS A 192 -16.52 11.35 -12.86
N GLU A 193 -17.13 12.52 -13.04
CA GLU A 193 -16.38 13.79 -13.11
C GLU A 193 -15.74 14.18 -11.77
N ASP A 194 -16.45 14.00 -10.66
CA ASP A 194 -15.91 14.24 -9.32
C ASP A 194 -14.71 13.31 -9.05
N PHE A 195 -14.79 12.04 -9.50
CA PHE A 195 -13.68 11.10 -9.37
C PHE A 195 -12.47 11.49 -10.21
N ARG A 196 -12.68 11.92 -11.46
CA ARG A 196 -11.60 12.42 -12.33
C ARG A 196 -10.83 13.57 -11.68
N ASN A 197 -11.55 14.48 -11.03
CA ASN A 197 -10.94 15.61 -10.33
C ASN A 197 -10.13 15.16 -9.12
N LEU A 198 -10.63 14.19 -8.34
CA LEU A 198 -9.88 13.58 -7.24
C LEU A 198 -8.60 12.90 -7.74
N LEU A 199 -8.66 12.11 -8.82
CA LEU A 199 -7.49 11.43 -9.38
C LEU A 199 -6.42 12.41 -9.89
N LYS A 200 -6.83 13.51 -10.54
CA LYS A 200 -5.92 14.58 -10.94
C LYS A 200 -5.22 15.20 -9.72
N HIS A 201 -6.00 15.53 -8.68
CA HIS A 201 -5.45 16.08 -7.45
C HIS A 201 -4.43 15.13 -6.79
N ILE A 202 -4.77 13.84 -6.69
CA ILE A 202 -3.86 12.83 -6.11
C ILE A 202 -2.58 12.72 -6.95
N LEU A 203 -2.66 12.73 -8.28
CA LEU A 203 -1.49 12.65 -9.15
C LEU A 203 -0.57 13.87 -9.00
N GLU A 204 -1.15 15.07 -8.97
CA GLU A 204 -0.41 16.32 -8.74
C GLU A 204 0.30 16.29 -7.39
N ARG A 205 -0.42 15.96 -6.31
CA ARG A 205 0.16 15.79 -4.97
C ARG A 205 1.25 14.73 -4.96
N ALA A 206 1.03 13.58 -5.60
CA ALA A 206 2.02 12.50 -5.64
C ALA A 206 3.33 12.94 -6.31
N LYS A 207 3.28 13.82 -7.32
CA LYS A 207 4.47 14.40 -7.96
C LYS A 207 5.19 15.43 -7.07
N GLU A 208 4.48 16.12 -6.19
CA GLU A 208 5.04 17.13 -5.29
C GLU A 208 5.64 16.55 -4.02
N ILE A 209 4.89 15.68 -3.34
CA ILE A 209 5.19 15.20 -1.97
C ILE A 209 5.47 13.69 -1.91
N GLY A 210 5.32 12.98 -3.03
CA GLY A 210 5.46 11.52 -3.11
C GLY A 210 4.14 10.78 -2.99
N VAL A 211 4.09 9.58 -3.56
CA VAL A 211 2.86 8.77 -3.69
C VAL A 211 2.26 8.41 -2.34
N LEU A 212 3.07 7.96 -1.37
CA LEU A 212 2.57 7.56 -0.06
C LEU A 212 1.95 8.70 0.73
N ASP A 213 2.53 9.91 0.65
CA ASP A 213 1.96 11.09 1.31
C ASP A 213 0.64 11.49 0.67
N ALA A 214 0.60 11.56 -0.67
CA ALA A 214 -0.62 11.87 -1.39
C ALA A 214 -1.72 10.84 -1.12
N LEU A 215 -1.36 9.55 -1.05
CA LEU A 215 -2.29 8.49 -0.71
C LEU A 215 -2.81 8.65 0.71
N LYS A 216 -1.94 8.87 1.70
CA LYS A 216 -2.34 9.07 3.10
C LYS A 216 -3.32 10.24 3.27
N GLU A 217 -3.11 11.35 2.56
CA GLU A 217 -4.01 12.51 2.59
C GLU A 217 -5.41 12.19 2.03
N ASN A 218 -5.51 11.21 1.11
CA ASN A 218 -6.71 10.98 0.31
C ASN A 218 -7.32 9.58 0.46
N ILE A 219 -6.72 8.67 1.23
CA ILE A 219 -7.08 7.24 1.24
C ILE A 219 -8.53 7.01 1.66
N GLY A 220 -9.02 7.75 2.67
CA GLY A 220 -10.41 7.69 3.11
C GLY A 220 -11.40 8.14 2.04
N PHE A 221 -11.03 9.18 1.28
CA PHE A 221 -11.83 9.63 0.13
C PHE A 221 -11.83 8.59 -0.97
N VAL A 222 -10.67 8.00 -1.31
CA VAL A 222 -10.57 6.93 -2.31
C VAL A 222 -11.49 5.75 -1.95
N TYR A 223 -11.42 5.25 -0.72
CA TYR A 223 -12.27 4.14 -0.28
C TYR A 223 -13.76 4.47 -0.30
N ALA A 224 -14.15 5.64 0.21
CA ALA A 224 -15.55 6.08 0.19
C ALA A 224 -16.06 6.23 -1.25
N TYR A 225 -15.22 6.76 -2.13
CA TYR A 225 -15.54 6.94 -3.53
C TYR A 225 -15.72 5.61 -4.27
N LEU A 226 -14.78 4.68 -4.09
CA LEU A 226 -14.85 3.34 -4.69
C LEU A 226 -16.05 2.54 -4.18
N ALA A 227 -16.41 2.68 -2.89
CA ALA A 227 -17.59 2.04 -2.34
C ALA A 227 -18.89 2.59 -2.97
N HIS A 228 -18.97 3.92 -3.16
CA HIS A 228 -20.07 4.56 -3.86
C HIS A 228 -20.17 4.07 -5.32
N LEU A 229 -19.06 4.09 -6.07
CA LEU A 229 -18.99 3.61 -7.46
C LEU A 229 -19.40 2.13 -7.58
N ASN A 230 -18.85 1.23 -6.77
CA ASN A 230 -19.23 -0.18 -6.80
C ASN A 230 -20.75 -0.40 -6.61
N SER A 231 -21.42 0.42 -5.78
CA SER A 231 -22.88 0.35 -5.64
C SER A 231 -23.59 0.78 -6.92
N VAL A 232 -23.18 1.87 -7.56
CA VAL A 232 -23.83 2.39 -8.78
C VAL A 232 -23.47 1.57 -10.03
N ASP A 233 -22.25 1.03 -10.13
CA ASP A 233 -21.78 0.16 -11.21
C ASP A 233 -22.55 -1.15 -11.22
N ARG A 234 -22.89 -1.69 -10.04
CA ARG A 234 -23.75 -2.88 -9.92
C ARG A 234 -25.14 -2.63 -10.50
N GLU A 235 -25.71 -1.45 -10.27
CA GLU A 235 -26.99 -1.06 -10.87
C GLU A 235 -26.89 -0.94 -12.40
N LEU A 236 -25.80 -0.32 -12.88
CA LEU A 236 -25.52 -0.22 -14.31
C LEU A 236 -25.36 -1.60 -14.95
N ALA A 237 -24.57 -2.50 -14.35
CA ALA A 237 -24.39 -3.86 -14.83
C ALA A 237 -25.72 -4.64 -14.85
N TYR A 238 -26.56 -4.50 -13.82
CA TYR A 238 -27.90 -5.08 -13.83
C TYR A 238 -28.75 -4.55 -15.00
N PHE A 239 -28.75 -3.24 -15.23
CA PHE A 239 -29.45 -2.63 -16.35
C PHE A 239 -28.93 -3.14 -17.70
N LEU A 240 -27.61 -3.19 -17.90
CA LEU A 240 -26.99 -3.62 -19.15
C LEU A 240 -27.31 -5.08 -19.48
N ARG A 241 -27.25 -5.98 -18.49
CA ARG A 241 -27.63 -7.39 -18.67
C ARG A 241 -29.08 -7.60 -19.11
N LYS A 242 -29.97 -6.62 -18.88
CA LYS A 242 -31.38 -6.68 -19.27
C LYS A 242 -31.67 -6.04 -20.63
N ASN A 243 -30.78 -5.19 -21.13
CA ASN A 243 -31.04 -4.32 -22.29
C ASN A 243 -30.02 -4.48 -23.42
N VAL A 244 -28.91 -5.19 -23.18
CA VAL A 244 -27.88 -5.50 -24.19
C VAL A 244 -27.99 -6.94 -24.68
N PHE A 245 -28.42 -7.84 -23.79
CA PHE A 245 -28.55 -9.28 -24.00
C PHE A 245 -29.95 -9.75 -23.60
#